data_AF-A0A930RHX7-F1
#
_entry.id   AF-A0A930RHX7-F1
#
_cell.length_a   1.000
_cell.length_b   1.000
_cell.length_c   1.000
_cell.angle_alpha   90.00
_cell.angle_beta   90.00
_cell.angle_gamma   90.00
#
_symmetry.space_group_name_H-M   'P 1'
#
loop_
_entity.id
_entity.type
_entity.pdbx_description
1 polymer ?
#
loop_
_entity_poly.entity_id
_entity_poly.type
_entity_poly.pdbx_seq_one_letter_code
_entity_poly.pdbx_strand_id
1 'polypeptide(L)'
;AQTLVMETLDEALIMAKQEGYRLRIVTLTGELLNPGGSLSGGGRSKQKTTLLNRRAEIDAMSRELHACEETYREQSSALEEQRTLLKESNVKYAEHKETANRLAQTLMEERGKCDVLRERISDQTKMIHAMEQEEETRLAHGVKMAQRRTRIERHTAQCEEHEMRFAQAIVQLNERCAGLRSAGREQEEHLHELDISLAALSAEIETRERNRNSRELDHAEAEKSLKDITEQREQLADELQKDEVRLSELESDIADQDALYQDREKSSAVLRDQRLAHEAEARVLDAAVRNSVAKIEAVRAKQHEYDKRLERTLIRMEDCRGSILSDFGLTPESAAAQVQ
;
A
#
# COMPACT_ATOMS: atom_id res chain seq x y z
N ALA A 1 24.76 174.05 -106.99
CA ALA A 1 24.00 173.70 -105.78
C ALA A 1 24.90 172.85 -104.89
N GLN A 2 25.20 173.28 -103.66
CA GLN A 2 25.93 172.49 -102.67
C GLN A 2 24.95 171.54 -101.97
N THR A 3 25.30 170.25 -101.92
CA THR A 3 24.49 169.20 -101.30
C THR A 3 25.17 168.80 -99.99
N LEU A 4 24.43 168.84 -98.87
CA LEU A 4 24.94 168.45 -97.56
C LEU A 4 24.59 166.98 -97.27
N VAL A 5 25.53 166.19 -96.75
CA VAL A 5 25.29 164.79 -96.37
C VAL A 5 25.21 164.71 -94.84
N MET A 6 24.14 164.12 -94.33
CA MET A 6 23.90 163.93 -92.90
C MET A 6 23.66 162.47 -92.57
N GLU A 7 23.80 162.09 -91.31
CA GLU A 7 23.68 160.69 -90.88
C GLU A 7 22.22 160.25 -90.80
N THR A 8 21.36 161.10 -90.24
CA THR A 8 19.96 160.79 -89.97
C THR A 8 19.00 161.85 -90.52
N LEU A 9 17.77 161.43 -90.77
CA LEU A 9 16.75 162.28 -91.39
C LEU A 9 16.30 163.44 -90.49
N ASP A 10 16.22 163.20 -89.18
CA ASP A 10 15.74 164.20 -88.23
C ASP A 10 16.69 165.40 -88.16
N GLU A 11 18.00 165.14 -88.12
CA GLU A 11 19.03 166.18 -88.16
C GLU A 11 19.00 166.95 -89.48
N ALA A 12 18.84 166.22 -90.60
CA ALA A 12 18.70 166.83 -91.92
C ALA A 12 17.49 167.79 -91.98
N LEU A 13 16.37 167.44 -91.37
CA LEU A 13 15.16 168.28 -91.34
C LEU A 13 15.32 169.54 -90.50
N ILE A 14 16.01 169.44 -89.35
CA ILE A 14 16.30 170.59 -88.48
C ILE A 14 17.15 171.62 -89.23
N MET A 15 18.22 171.16 -89.88
CA MET A 15 19.15 172.01 -90.62
C MET A 15 18.47 172.65 -91.83
N ALA A 16 17.66 171.88 -92.57
CA ALA A 16 16.87 172.40 -93.69
C ALA A 16 15.97 173.58 -93.27
N LYS A 17 15.39 173.52 -92.06
CA LYS A 17 14.49 174.56 -91.54
C LYS A 17 15.24 175.82 -91.10
N GLN A 18 16.43 175.68 -90.50
CA GLN A 18 17.27 176.81 -90.11
C GLN A 18 17.74 177.64 -91.32
N GLU A 19 18.07 176.98 -92.41
CA GLU A 19 18.52 177.63 -93.66
C GLU A 19 17.37 178.01 -94.62
N GLY A 20 16.13 177.99 -94.13
CA GLY A 20 14.95 178.38 -94.90
C GLY A 20 14.69 177.52 -96.15
N TYR A 21 15.05 176.23 -96.11
CA TYR A 21 14.88 175.24 -97.18
C TYR A 21 15.52 175.60 -98.52
N ARG A 22 16.70 176.23 -98.49
CA ARG A 22 17.46 176.57 -99.70
C ARG A 22 18.48 175.52 -100.11
N LEU A 23 18.82 174.60 -99.22
CA LEU A 23 19.86 173.58 -99.41
C LEU A 23 19.25 172.21 -99.68
N ARG A 24 20.00 171.38 -100.42
CA ARG A 24 19.65 170.00 -100.75
C ARG A 24 20.42 169.06 -99.82
N ILE A 25 19.76 168.14 -99.12
CA ILE A 25 20.38 167.30 -98.06
C ILE A 25 20.11 165.81 -98.30
N VAL A 26 21.12 164.94 -98.14
CA VAL A 26 21.01 163.47 -98.29
C VAL A 26 21.42 162.75 -97.00
N THR A 27 20.69 161.71 -96.58
CA THR A 27 21.03 160.88 -95.41
C THR A 27 21.85 159.63 -95.78
N LEU A 28 22.60 159.03 -94.84
CA LEU A 28 23.30 157.74 -95.06
C LEU A 28 22.32 156.58 -95.34
N THR A 29 21.07 156.70 -94.87
CA THR A 29 19.96 155.79 -95.17
C THR A 29 19.41 155.97 -96.59
N GLY A 30 19.87 157.00 -97.31
CA GLY A 30 19.59 157.21 -98.72
C GLY A 30 18.38 158.10 -99.03
N GLU A 31 17.85 158.82 -98.04
CA GLU A 31 16.73 159.76 -98.22
C GLU A 31 17.24 161.15 -98.64
N LEU A 32 16.46 161.87 -99.45
CA LEU A 32 16.86 163.15 -100.04
C LEU A 32 15.81 164.24 -99.76
N LEU A 33 16.25 165.33 -99.10
CA LEU A 33 15.51 166.59 -98.95
C LEU A 33 15.92 167.58 -100.03
N ASN A 34 14.95 168.10 -100.77
CA ASN A 34 15.18 169.14 -101.79
C ASN A 34 14.82 170.55 -101.29
N PRO A 35 15.45 171.60 -101.86
CA PRO A 35 15.07 172.99 -101.60
C PRO A 35 13.60 173.22 -101.92
N GLY A 36 12.85 173.85 -101.02
CA GLY A 36 11.38 173.98 -101.09
C GLY A 36 10.60 172.93 -100.30
N GLY A 37 11.27 172.05 -99.55
CA GLY A 37 10.64 171.23 -98.50
C GLY A 37 10.06 169.90 -98.97
N SER A 38 10.29 169.47 -100.21
CA SER A 38 9.88 168.14 -100.66
C SER A 38 10.90 167.08 -100.23
N LEU A 39 10.41 166.09 -99.48
CA LEU A 39 11.14 164.88 -99.12
C LEU A 39 10.87 163.82 -100.18
N SER A 40 11.91 163.36 -100.87
CA SER A 40 11.82 162.28 -101.86
C SER A 40 12.54 161.06 -101.29
N GLY A 41 11.77 160.07 -100.80
CA GLY A 41 12.31 158.83 -100.23
C GLY A 41 11.53 157.63 -100.75
N GLY A 42 12.08 156.93 -101.74
CA GLY A 42 11.56 155.65 -102.18
C GLY A 42 12.30 155.05 -103.36
N GLY A 43 12.54 153.73 -103.28
CA GLY A 43 12.67 152.87 -104.46
C GLY A 43 14.05 152.25 -104.73
N ARG A 44 14.18 150.98 -104.36
CA ARG A 44 15.21 150.00 -104.75
C ARG A 44 15.63 150.09 -106.23
N SER A 45 16.92 149.91 -106.48
CA SER A 45 17.46 148.98 -107.49
C SER A 45 18.98 149.14 -107.59
N LYS A 46 19.77 148.13 -107.22
CA LYS A 46 21.06 147.79 -107.85
C LYS A 46 21.44 146.32 -107.60
N GLN A 47 21.28 145.51 -108.63
CA GLN A 47 22.06 144.28 -108.81
C GLN A 47 23.51 144.63 -109.22
N LYS A 48 24.43 143.74 -108.82
CA LYS A 48 25.81 143.54 -109.27
C LYS A 48 26.87 144.54 -108.79
N THR A 49 27.59 144.15 -107.73
CA THR A 49 29.03 144.36 -107.52
C THR A 49 29.46 143.63 -106.24
N THR A 50 30.00 142.39 -106.29
CA THR A 50 30.49 141.75 -105.04
C THR A 50 31.50 140.61 -105.23
N LEU A 51 32.64 140.88 -105.87
CA LEU A 51 33.81 139.98 -105.80
C LEU A 51 34.47 139.99 -104.41
N LEU A 52 34.19 141.00 -103.57
CA LEU A 52 34.66 141.08 -102.18
C LEU A 52 33.93 140.11 -101.22
N ASN A 53 32.66 139.75 -101.47
CA ASN A 53 31.90 138.85 -100.58
C ASN A 53 32.32 137.38 -100.71
N ARG A 54 32.83 136.93 -101.86
CA ARG A 54 33.25 135.52 -102.02
C ARG A 54 34.44 135.14 -101.15
N ARG A 55 35.37 136.06 -100.91
CA ARG A 55 36.54 135.77 -100.06
C ARG A 55 36.14 135.66 -98.59
N ALA A 56 35.24 136.54 -98.15
CA ALA A 56 34.62 136.46 -96.83
C ALA A 56 33.75 135.20 -96.65
N GLU A 57 33.00 134.77 -97.67
CA GLU A 57 32.24 133.50 -97.65
C GLU A 57 33.14 132.27 -97.59
N ILE A 58 34.25 132.25 -98.34
CA ILE A 58 35.23 131.15 -98.27
C ILE A 58 35.87 131.12 -96.88
N ASP A 59 36.30 132.26 -96.34
CA ASP A 59 36.88 132.33 -94.99
C ASP A 59 35.85 131.97 -93.89
N ALA A 60 34.56 132.24 -94.11
CA ALA A 60 33.47 131.81 -93.22
C ALA A 60 33.22 130.30 -93.33
N MET A 61 33.12 129.75 -94.53
CA MET A 61 32.96 128.30 -94.74
C MET A 61 34.18 127.52 -94.26
N SER A 62 35.40 128.06 -94.41
CA SER A 62 36.60 127.43 -93.85
C SER A 62 36.59 127.43 -92.33
N ARG A 63 36.08 128.50 -91.69
CA ARG A 63 35.89 128.54 -90.24
C ARG A 63 34.80 127.57 -89.77
N GLU A 64 33.68 127.49 -90.49
CA GLU A 64 32.61 126.54 -90.20
C GLU A 64 33.06 125.08 -90.39
N LEU A 65 33.85 124.81 -91.43
CA LEU A 65 34.44 123.50 -91.66
C LEU A 65 35.42 123.14 -90.53
N HIS A 66 36.27 124.08 -90.11
CA HIS A 66 37.21 123.85 -89.00
C HIS A 66 36.48 123.62 -87.66
N ALA A 67 35.41 124.38 -87.39
CA ALA A 67 34.55 124.17 -86.21
C ALA A 67 33.80 122.83 -86.28
N CYS A 68 33.36 122.41 -87.47
CA CYS A 68 32.72 121.11 -87.68
C CYS A 68 33.72 119.96 -87.53
N GLU A 69 34.96 120.12 -87.99
CA GLU A 69 36.04 119.15 -87.80
C GLU A 69 36.46 119.04 -86.33
N GLU A 70 36.52 120.15 -85.60
CA GLU A 70 36.77 120.15 -84.15
C GLU A 70 35.66 119.45 -83.37
N THR A 71 34.38 119.81 -83.62
CA THR A 71 33.25 119.14 -82.96
C THR A 71 33.15 117.66 -83.34
N TYR A 72 33.47 117.28 -84.58
CA TYR A 72 33.56 115.89 -84.99
C TYR A 72 34.68 115.15 -84.27
N ARG A 73 35.87 115.76 -84.11
CA ARG A 73 36.98 115.17 -83.35
C ARG A 73 36.61 114.98 -81.88
N GLU A 74 36.01 115.99 -81.25
CA GLU A 74 35.54 115.91 -79.87
C GLU A 74 34.51 114.80 -79.69
N GLN A 75 33.48 114.74 -80.53
CA GLN A 75 32.47 113.69 -80.49
C GLN A 75 33.04 112.31 -80.78
N SER A 76 33.99 112.18 -81.71
CA SER A 76 34.66 110.92 -82.00
C SER A 76 35.50 110.46 -80.81
N SER A 77 36.20 111.38 -80.15
CA SER A 77 36.99 111.07 -78.94
C SER A 77 36.11 110.65 -77.77
N ALA A 78 35.00 111.37 -77.52
CA ALA A 78 34.02 111.03 -76.49
C ALA A 78 33.34 109.68 -76.77
N LEU A 79 33.05 109.37 -78.03
CA LEU A 79 32.50 108.07 -78.43
C LEU A 79 33.51 106.94 -78.23
N GLU A 80 34.79 107.17 -78.51
CA GLU A 80 35.86 106.21 -78.23
C GLU A 80 36.03 105.97 -76.74
N GLU A 81 36.04 107.02 -75.92
CA GLU A 81 36.07 106.91 -74.46
C GLU A 81 34.87 106.12 -73.94
N GLN A 82 33.64 106.43 -74.37
CA GLN A 82 32.47 105.66 -73.98
C GLN A 82 32.52 104.20 -74.45
N ARG A 83 33.06 103.93 -75.64
CA ARG A 83 33.28 102.56 -76.11
C ARG A 83 34.28 101.82 -75.25
N THR A 84 35.35 102.47 -74.79
CA THR A 84 36.33 101.86 -73.87
C THR A 84 35.68 101.57 -72.52
N LEU A 85 34.92 102.52 -71.96
CA LEU A 85 34.23 102.35 -70.67
C LEU A 85 33.18 101.23 -70.71
N LEU A 86 32.42 101.14 -71.82
CA LEU A 86 31.46 100.06 -72.04
C LEU A 86 32.16 98.70 -72.14
N LYS A 87 33.31 98.63 -72.84
CA LYS A 87 34.10 97.39 -72.91
C LYS A 87 34.60 96.98 -71.53
N GLU A 88 35.15 97.90 -70.74
CA GLU A 88 35.61 97.61 -69.38
C GLU A 88 34.47 97.17 -68.46
N SER A 89 33.31 97.84 -68.53
CA SER A 89 32.13 97.45 -67.75
C SER A 89 31.61 96.07 -68.17
N ASN A 90 31.64 95.73 -69.46
CA ASN A 90 31.24 94.42 -69.94
C ASN A 90 32.21 93.31 -69.48
N VAL A 91 33.51 93.59 -69.44
CA VAL A 91 34.51 92.65 -68.87
C VAL A 91 34.23 92.41 -67.40
N LYS A 92 34.06 93.47 -66.59
CA LYS A 92 33.72 93.36 -65.16
C LYS A 92 32.40 92.62 -64.93
N TYR A 93 31.39 92.88 -65.74
CA TYR A 93 30.12 92.17 -65.68
C TYR A 93 30.28 90.68 -66.01
N ALA A 94 31.09 90.34 -67.01
CA ALA A 94 31.38 88.95 -67.36
C ALA A 94 32.10 88.22 -66.21
N GLU A 95 33.09 88.87 -65.58
CA GLU A 95 33.81 88.33 -64.42
C GLU A 95 32.88 88.12 -63.20
N HIS A 96 32.03 89.11 -62.89
CA HIS A 96 31.04 88.98 -61.82
C HIS A 96 29.99 87.90 -62.11
N LYS A 97 29.55 87.78 -63.35
CA LYS A 97 28.62 86.72 -63.77
C LYS A 97 29.28 85.35 -63.65
N GLU A 98 30.55 85.22 -64.03
CA GLU A 98 31.29 83.96 -63.91
C GLU A 98 31.52 83.57 -62.46
N THR A 99 31.91 84.51 -61.60
CA THR A 99 32.06 84.26 -60.15
C THR A 99 30.74 83.91 -59.47
N ALA A 100 29.65 84.59 -59.83
CA ALA A 100 28.30 84.25 -59.34
C ALA A 100 27.87 82.84 -59.77
N ASN A 101 28.14 82.46 -61.02
CA ASN A 101 27.85 81.11 -61.52
C ASN A 101 28.68 80.05 -60.79
N ARG A 102 29.98 80.28 -60.58
CA ARG A 102 30.84 79.38 -59.80
C ARG A 102 30.33 79.23 -58.37
N LEU A 103 29.95 80.33 -57.71
CA LEU A 103 29.42 80.29 -56.36
C LEU A 103 28.08 79.54 -56.31
N ALA A 104 27.18 79.77 -57.26
CA ALA A 104 25.91 79.06 -57.35
C ALA A 104 26.12 77.54 -57.54
N GLN A 105 27.10 77.14 -58.34
CA GLN A 105 27.46 75.74 -58.52
C GLN A 105 27.98 75.11 -57.22
N THR A 106 28.93 75.75 -56.53
CA THR A 106 29.44 75.24 -55.24
C THR A 106 28.34 75.12 -54.19
N LEU A 107 27.41 76.08 -54.15
CA LEU A 107 26.30 76.09 -53.20
C LEU A 107 25.30 74.97 -53.50
N MET A 108 25.08 74.65 -54.78
CA MET A 108 24.27 73.50 -55.19
C MET A 108 24.93 72.17 -54.80
N GLU A 109 26.24 72.04 -54.97
CA GLU A 109 27.00 70.85 -54.55
C GLU A 109 26.96 70.65 -53.03
N GLU A 110 27.19 71.70 -52.24
CA GLU A 110 27.14 71.62 -50.78
C GLU A 110 25.73 71.33 -50.27
N ARG A 111 24.68 71.91 -50.88
CA ARG A 111 23.29 71.56 -50.56
C ARG A 111 23.01 70.09 -50.84
N GLY A 112 23.45 69.57 -51.99
CA GLY A 112 23.33 68.15 -52.32
C GLY A 112 24.01 67.26 -51.28
N LYS A 113 25.22 67.62 -50.83
CA LYS A 113 25.92 66.89 -49.74
C LYS A 113 25.13 66.94 -48.42
N CYS A 114 24.60 68.10 -48.04
CA CYS A 114 23.77 68.24 -46.84
C CYS A 114 22.49 67.42 -46.92
N ASP A 115 21.86 67.31 -48.10
CA ASP A 115 20.64 66.51 -48.29
C ASP A 115 20.93 65.02 -48.12
N VAL A 116 22.00 64.52 -48.75
CA VAL A 116 22.45 63.12 -48.58
C VAL A 116 22.79 62.82 -47.12
N LEU A 117 23.48 63.73 -46.42
CA LEU A 117 23.80 63.54 -45.00
C LEU A 117 22.54 63.55 -44.13
N ARG A 118 21.55 64.40 -44.44
CA ARG A 118 20.27 64.43 -43.72
C ARG A 118 19.48 63.14 -43.90
N GLU A 119 19.40 62.60 -45.11
CA GLU A 119 18.80 61.28 -45.34
C GLU A 119 19.53 60.20 -44.56
N ARG A 120 20.86 60.17 -44.61
CA ARG A 120 21.66 59.18 -43.87
C ARG A 120 21.43 59.25 -42.36
N ILE A 121 21.37 60.45 -41.78
CA ILE A 121 21.08 60.65 -40.36
C ILE A 121 19.67 60.18 -40.03
N SER A 122 18.68 60.50 -40.88
CA SER A 122 17.30 60.05 -40.73
C SER A 122 17.21 58.52 -40.72
N ASP A 123 17.89 57.85 -41.65
CA ASP A 123 17.90 56.39 -41.72
C ASP A 123 18.62 55.74 -40.54
N GLN A 124 19.76 56.29 -40.11
CA GLN A 124 20.45 55.84 -38.91
C GLN A 124 19.60 56.01 -37.66
N THR A 125 18.86 57.13 -37.54
CA THR A 125 17.98 57.38 -36.39
C THR A 125 16.84 56.37 -36.33
N LYS A 126 16.21 56.08 -37.48
CA LYS A 126 15.19 55.03 -37.57
C LYS A 126 15.75 53.66 -37.18
N MET A 127 16.96 53.34 -37.62
CA MET A 127 17.62 52.07 -37.29
C MET A 127 17.91 51.95 -35.79
N ILE A 128 18.38 53.02 -35.15
CA ILE A 128 18.57 53.05 -33.68
C ILE A 128 17.24 52.86 -32.95
N HIS A 129 16.19 53.58 -33.36
CA HIS A 129 14.87 53.42 -32.73
C HIS A 129 14.32 52.00 -32.88
N ALA A 130 14.54 51.36 -34.03
CA ALA A 130 14.16 49.96 -34.23
C ALA A 130 14.94 49.02 -33.30
N MET A 131 16.25 49.24 -33.14
CA MET A 131 17.09 48.47 -32.21
C MET A 131 16.66 48.66 -30.75
N GLU A 132 16.35 49.88 -30.32
CA GLU A 132 15.87 50.19 -28.97
C GLU A 132 14.54 49.48 -28.67
N GLN A 133 13.59 49.49 -29.62
CA GLN A 133 12.33 48.76 -29.49
C GLN A 133 12.55 47.25 -29.39
N GLU A 134 13.45 46.69 -30.20
CA GLU A 134 13.78 45.27 -30.14
C GLU A 134 14.43 44.90 -28.80
N GLU A 135 15.35 45.73 -28.29
CA GLU A 135 15.98 45.54 -26.98
C GLU A 135 14.96 45.59 -25.84
N GLU A 136 14.02 46.54 -25.86
CA GLU A 136 12.96 46.64 -24.86
C GLU A 136 12.05 45.39 -24.88
N THR A 137 11.69 44.89 -26.07
CA THR A 137 10.93 43.64 -26.17
C THR A 137 11.71 42.43 -25.66
N ARG A 138 13.02 42.37 -25.92
CA ARG A 138 13.92 41.32 -25.39
C ARG A 138 14.00 41.38 -23.86
N LEU A 139 14.13 42.56 -23.27
CA LEU A 139 14.16 42.75 -21.82
C LEU A 139 12.83 42.33 -21.19
N ALA A 140 11.70 42.76 -21.76
CA ALA A 140 10.37 42.35 -21.30
C ALA A 140 10.17 40.83 -21.38
N HIS A 141 10.63 40.20 -22.46
CA HIS A 141 10.64 38.74 -22.58
C HIS A 141 11.56 38.08 -21.55
N GLY A 142 12.75 38.64 -21.30
CA GLY A 142 13.69 38.19 -20.27
C GLY A 142 13.08 38.18 -18.87
N VAL A 143 12.36 39.25 -18.49
CA VAL A 143 11.64 39.33 -17.22
C VAL A 143 10.55 38.24 -17.11
N LYS A 144 9.75 38.05 -18.18
CA LYS A 144 8.74 36.97 -18.21
C LYS A 144 9.36 35.59 -18.07
N MET A 145 10.52 35.33 -18.70
CA MET A 145 11.22 34.06 -18.57
C MET A 145 11.80 33.86 -17.18
N ALA A 146 12.34 34.89 -16.54
CA ALA A 146 12.80 34.84 -15.15
C ALA A 146 11.64 34.54 -14.17
N GLN A 147 10.46 35.14 -14.39
CA GLN A 147 9.26 34.82 -13.62
C GLN A 147 8.79 33.38 -13.82
N ARG A 148 8.82 32.86 -15.05
CA ARG A 148 8.50 31.44 -15.32
C ARG A 148 9.50 30.51 -14.65
N ARG A 149 10.79 30.83 -14.73
CA ARG A 149 11.87 30.06 -14.10
C ARG A 149 11.67 29.97 -12.58
N THR A 150 11.46 31.09 -11.89
CA THR A 150 11.21 31.10 -10.44
C THR A 150 9.94 30.34 -10.04
N ARG A 151 8.90 30.36 -10.89
CA ARG A 151 7.69 29.54 -10.67
C ARG A 151 7.98 28.05 -10.81
N ILE A 152 8.76 27.65 -11.82
CA ILE A 152 9.17 26.25 -12.02
C ILE A 152 10.04 25.81 -10.85
N GLU A 153 11.05 26.59 -10.43
CA GLU A 153 11.90 26.28 -9.29
C GLU A 153 11.09 26.08 -8.00
N ARG A 154 10.05 26.90 -7.77
CA ARG A 154 9.13 26.70 -6.64
C ARG A 154 8.37 25.37 -6.73
N HIS A 155 7.88 25.00 -7.92
CA HIS A 155 7.18 23.73 -8.10
C HIS A 155 8.13 22.53 -7.96
N THR A 156 9.37 22.64 -8.46
CA THR A 156 10.40 21.60 -8.28
C THR A 156 10.70 21.38 -6.80
N ALA A 157 10.90 22.46 -6.03
CA ALA A 157 11.13 22.36 -4.59
C ALA A 157 9.94 21.71 -3.84
N GLN A 158 8.70 22.02 -4.24
CA GLN A 158 7.51 21.36 -3.69
C GLN A 158 7.49 19.86 -4.01
N CYS A 159 7.84 19.48 -5.24
CA CYS A 159 7.93 18.07 -5.64
C CYS A 159 9.00 17.33 -4.84
N GLU A 160 10.17 17.92 -4.61
CA GLU A 160 11.25 17.35 -3.78
C GLU A 160 10.79 17.15 -2.33
N GLU A 161 10.06 18.11 -1.76
CA GLU A 161 9.49 17.96 -0.41
C GLU A 161 8.46 16.82 -0.34
N HIS A 162 7.61 16.70 -1.36
CA HIS A 162 6.66 15.59 -1.46
C HIS A 162 7.36 14.24 -1.62
N GLU A 163 8.40 14.16 -2.46
CA GLU A 163 9.21 12.95 -2.65
C GLU A 163 9.85 12.51 -1.33
N MET A 164 10.44 13.43 -0.57
CA MET A 164 11.01 13.15 0.74
C MET A 164 9.96 12.65 1.74
N ARG A 165 8.77 13.26 1.77
CA ARG A 165 7.65 12.81 2.62
C ARG A 165 7.18 11.41 2.24
N PHE A 166 7.05 11.11 0.96
CA PHE A 166 6.64 9.79 0.50
C PHE A 166 7.72 8.73 0.78
N ALA A 167 9.00 9.05 0.59
CA ALA A 167 10.09 8.17 0.94
C ALA A 167 10.09 7.81 2.43
N GLN A 168 9.88 8.79 3.32
CA GLN A 168 9.74 8.56 4.76
C GLN A 168 8.51 7.69 5.09
N ALA A 169 7.36 7.97 4.47
CA ALA A 169 6.15 7.18 4.67
C ALA A 169 6.33 5.72 4.22
N ILE A 170 7.04 5.48 3.11
CA ILE A 170 7.36 4.14 2.62
C ILE A 170 8.24 3.40 3.63
N VAL A 171 9.27 4.04 4.19
CA VAL A 171 10.13 3.43 5.22
C VAL A 171 9.31 3.03 6.45
N GLN A 172 8.50 3.95 6.98
CA GLN A 172 7.65 3.68 8.14
C GLN A 172 6.63 2.56 7.89
N LEU A 173 6.02 2.52 6.69
CA LEU A 173 5.10 1.46 6.31
C LEU A 173 5.83 0.11 6.19
N ASN A 174 7.03 0.08 5.64
CA ASN A 174 7.83 -1.13 5.54
C ASN A 174 8.25 -1.66 6.92
N GLU A 175 8.67 -0.79 7.84
CA GLU A 175 8.96 -1.15 9.23
C GLU A 175 7.72 -1.74 9.93
N ARG A 176 6.56 -1.09 9.76
CA ARG A 176 5.30 -1.60 10.32
C ARG A 176 4.89 -2.95 9.72
N CYS A 177 5.04 -3.13 8.42
CA CYS A 177 4.82 -4.40 7.74
C CYS A 177 5.78 -5.50 8.24
N ALA A 178 7.05 -5.17 8.48
CA ALA A 178 8.02 -6.11 9.05
C ALA A 178 7.64 -6.49 10.50
N GLY A 179 7.20 -5.53 11.31
CA GLY A 179 6.66 -5.77 12.66
C GLY A 179 5.43 -6.68 12.64
N LEU A 180 4.46 -6.42 11.77
CA LEU A 180 3.27 -7.28 11.63
C LEU A 180 3.62 -8.70 11.14
N ARG A 181 4.60 -8.84 10.24
CA ARG A 181 5.05 -10.16 9.76
C ARG A 181 5.76 -10.95 10.84
N SER A 182 6.58 -10.31 11.68
CA SER A 182 7.26 -10.99 12.80
C SER A 182 6.24 -11.43 13.85
N ALA A 183 5.33 -10.54 14.27
CA ALA A 183 4.23 -10.90 15.16
C ALA A 183 3.35 -12.02 14.59
N GLY A 184 3.09 -12.02 13.28
CA GLY A 184 2.37 -13.09 12.60
C GLY A 184 3.08 -14.45 12.69
N ARG A 185 4.40 -14.48 12.48
CA ARG A 185 5.21 -15.70 12.64
C ARG A 185 5.22 -16.21 14.07
N GLU A 186 5.38 -15.31 15.06
CA GLU A 186 5.32 -15.68 16.47
C GLU A 186 3.96 -16.33 16.82
N GLN A 187 2.86 -15.78 16.29
CA GLN A 187 1.54 -16.40 16.47
C GLN A 187 1.39 -17.74 15.77
N GLU A 188 1.94 -17.90 14.56
CA GLU A 188 1.95 -19.19 13.85
C GLU A 188 2.75 -20.26 14.61
N GLU A 189 3.89 -19.89 15.19
CA GLU A 189 4.71 -20.78 16.04
C GLU A 189 3.93 -21.18 17.30
N HIS A 190 3.30 -20.24 17.99
CA HIS A 190 2.46 -20.54 19.15
C HIS A 190 1.25 -21.42 18.82
N LEU A 191 0.60 -21.21 17.67
CA LEU A 191 -0.47 -22.10 17.21
C LEU A 191 0.05 -23.51 16.95
N HIS A 192 1.23 -23.62 16.32
CA HIS A 192 1.84 -24.93 16.06
C HIS A 192 2.20 -25.67 17.36
N GLU A 193 2.75 -24.97 18.36
CA GLU A 193 3.00 -25.54 19.68
C GLU A 193 1.71 -26.02 20.36
N LEU A 194 0.63 -25.23 20.26
CA LEU A 194 -0.66 -25.61 20.80
C LEU A 194 -1.24 -26.84 20.08
N ASP A 195 -1.14 -26.91 18.75
CA ASP A 195 -1.59 -28.06 17.96
C ASP A 195 -0.84 -29.35 18.32
N ILE A 196 0.48 -29.26 18.53
CA ILE A 196 1.28 -30.39 19.02
C ILE A 196 0.78 -30.83 20.39
N SER A 197 0.53 -29.88 21.30
CA SER A 197 0.02 -30.19 22.65
C SER A 197 -1.37 -30.82 22.62
N LEU A 198 -2.25 -30.35 21.75
CA LEU A 198 -3.60 -30.88 21.55
C LEU A 198 -3.55 -32.30 20.98
N ALA A 199 -2.66 -32.56 20.02
CA ALA A 199 -2.47 -33.90 19.47
C ALA A 199 -1.94 -34.88 20.55
N ALA A 200 -0.98 -34.43 21.37
CA ALA A 200 -0.45 -35.23 22.47
C ALA A 200 -1.52 -35.56 23.53
N LEU A 201 -2.29 -34.55 23.96
CA LEU A 201 -3.41 -34.73 24.90
C LEU A 201 -4.51 -35.63 24.33
N SER A 202 -4.85 -35.47 23.05
CA SER A 202 -5.86 -36.30 22.39
C SER A 202 -5.42 -37.76 22.33
N ALA A 203 -4.15 -38.02 22.00
CA ALA A 203 -3.60 -39.38 22.04
C ALA A 203 -3.60 -39.95 23.47
N GLU A 204 -3.26 -39.15 24.48
CA GLU A 204 -3.32 -39.59 25.88
C GLU A 204 -4.76 -39.94 26.29
N ILE A 205 -5.75 -39.12 25.95
CA ILE A 205 -7.16 -39.41 26.20
C ILE A 205 -7.56 -40.74 25.56
N GLU A 206 -7.23 -40.92 24.28
CA GLU A 206 -7.60 -42.15 23.55
C GLU A 206 -6.95 -43.40 24.17
N THR A 207 -5.69 -43.32 24.62
CA THR A 207 -5.05 -44.44 25.34
C THR A 207 -5.70 -44.71 26.69
N ARG A 208 -6.08 -43.66 27.44
CA ARG A 208 -6.80 -43.80 28.72
C ARG A 208 -8.19 -44.39 28.52
N GLU A 209 -8.90 -44.02 27.46
CA GLU A 209 -10.20 -44.60 27.11
C GLU A 209 -10.07 -46.09 26.76
N ARG A 210 -9.08 -46.48 25.94
CA ARG A 210 -8.81 -47.91 25.66
C ARG A 210 -8.51 -48.70 26.95
N ASN A 211 -7.67 -48.14 27.82
CA ASN A 211 -7.33 -48.77 29.10
C ASN A 211 -8.55 -48.88 30.03
N ARG A 212 -9.43 -47.86 30.04
CA ARG A 212 -10.68 -47.88 30.80
C ARG A 212 -11.60 -48.98 30.29
N ASN A 213 -11.80 -49.07 28.97
CA ASN A 213 -12.66 -50.11 28.37
C ASN A 213 -12.13 -51.52 28.67
N SER A 214 -10.80 -51.73 28.63
CA SER A 214 -10.19 -53.00 29.03
C SER A 214 -10.48 -53.33 30.49
N ARG A 215 -10.32 -52.37 31.40
CA ARG A 215 -10.60 -52.57 32.83
C ARG A 215 -12.09 -52.83 33.11
N GLU A 216 -12.98 -52.18 32.36
CA GLU A 216 -14.42 -52.44 32.46
C GLU A 216 -14.76 -53.87 32.01
N LEU A 217 -14.09 -54.40 30.98
CA LEU A 217 -14.23 -55.79 30.57
C LEU A 217 -13.68 -56.76 31.64
N ASP A 218 -12.47 -56.52 32.13
CA ASP A 218 -11.86 -57.32 33.19
C ASP A 218 -12.73 -57.35 34.45
N HIS A 219 -13.32 -56.21 34.81
CA HIS A 219 -14.26 -56.10 35.93
C HIS A 219 -15.53 -56.92 35.68
N ALA A 220 -16.11 -56.87 34.48
CA ALA A 220 -17.29 -57.66 34.14
C ALA A 220 -17.00 -59.18 34.18
N GLU A 221 -15.82 -59.60 33.74
CA GLU A 221 -15.38 -61.01 33.83
C GLU A 221 -15.16 -61.44 35.29
N ALA A 222 -14.54 -60.58 36.10
CA ALA A 222 -14.36 -60.82 37.52
C ALA A 222 -15.70 -60.90 38.27
N GLU A 223 -16.66 -60.02 37.95
CA GLU A 223 -18.02 -60.07 38.51
C GLU A 223 -18.76 -61.35 38.14
N LYS A 224 -18.63 -61.82 36.89
CA LYS A 224 -19.21 -63.10 36.47
C LYS A 224 -18.58 -64.27 37.22
N SER A 225 -17.25 -64.29 37.31
CA SER A 225 -16.52 -65.32 38.07
C SER A 225 -16.92 -65.32 39.55
N LEU A 226 -17.12 -64.14 40.14
CA LEU A 226 -17.61 -64.00 41.50
C LEU A 226 -19.02 -64.59 41.65
N LYS A 227 -19.93 -64.30 40.72
CA LYS A 227 -21.29 -64.87 40.70
C LYS A 227 -21.25 -66.40 40.63
N ASP A 228 -20.48 -66.95 39.70
CA ASP A 228 -20.33 -68.41 39.54
C ASP A 228 -19.79 -69.05 40.83
N ILE A 229 -18.78 -68.44 41.48
CA ILE A 229 -18.26 -68.92 42.76
C ILE A 229 -19.30 -68.78 43.88
N THR A 230 -20.08 -67.70 43.93
CA THR A 230 -21.12 -67.54 44.94
C THR A 230 -22.23 -68.58 44.78
N GLU A 231 -22.66 -68.88 43.56
CA GLU A 231 -23.64 -69.94 43.28
C GLU A 231 -23.09 -71.32 43.69
N GLN A 232 -21.81 -71.62 43.36
CA GLN A 232 -21.16 -72.85 43.82
C GLN A 232 -21.09 -72.93 45.35
N ARG A 233 -20.81 -71.81 46.03
CA ARG A 233 -20.80 -71.78 47.51
C ARG A 233 -22.19 -72.02 48.10
N GLU A 234 -23.24 -71.49 47.49
CA GLU A 234 -24.62 -71.74 47.92
C GLU A 234 -25.01 -73.21 47.71
N GLN A 235 -24.70 -73.79 46.55
CA GLN A 235 -24.93 -75.21 46.27
C GLN A 235 -24.20 -76.12 47.27
N LEU A 236 -22.92 -75.85 47.53
CA LEU A 236 -22.15 -76.60 48.53
C LEU A 236 -22.69 -76.42 49.95
N ALA A 237 -23.19 -75.23 50.30
CA ALA A 237 -23.82 -74.99 51.59
C ALA A 237 -25.12 -75.79 51.75
N ASP A 238 -25.95 -75.84 50.70
CA ASP A 238 -27.18 -76.65 50.67
C ASP A 238 -26.88 -78.15 50.76
N GLU A 239 -25.84 -78.63 50.06
CA GLU A 239 -25.37 -80.02 50.16
C GLU A 239 -24.88 -80.33 51.57
N LEU A 240 -24.06 -79.46 52.15
CA LEU A 240 -23.55 -79.63 53.51
C LEU A 240 -24.67 -79.66 54.54
N GLN A 241 -25.71 -78.82 54.38
CA GLN A 241 -26.89 -78.85 55.24
C GLN A 241 -27.67 -80.18 55.12
N LYS A 242 -27.85 -80.70 53.90
CA LYS A 242 -28.50 -82.02 53.69
C LYS A 242 -27.68 -83.14 54.32
N ASP A 243 -26.36 -83.10 54.15
CA ASP A 243 -25.46 -84.08 54.75
C ASP A 243 -25.44 -83.98 56.27
N GLU A 244 -25.56 -82.78 56.85
CA GLU A 244 -25.68 -82.58 58.31
C GLU A 244 -26.98 -83.17 58.86
N VAL A 245 -28.11 -82.95 58.19
CA VAL A 245 -29.39 -83.60 58.55
C VAL A 245 -29.26 -85.12 58.44
N ARG A 246 -28.68 -85.63 57.35
CA ARG A 246 -28.49 -87.06 57.14
C ARG A 246 -27.55 -87.69 58.16
N LEU A 247 -26.50 -86.99 58.55
CA LEU A 247 -25.61 -87.42 59.63
C LEU A 247 -26.37 -87.50 60.95
N SER A 248 -27.21 -86.52 61.28
CA SER A 248 -28.03 -86.56 62.49
C SER A 248 -29.04 -87.71 62.50
N GLU A 249 -29.65 -88.03 61.35
CA GLU A 249 -30.53 -89.20 61.19
C GLU A 249 -29.76 -90.50 61.40
N LEU A 250 -28.59 -90.65 60.76
CA LEU A 250 -27.73 -91.82 60.93
C LEU A 250 -27.22 -91.96 62.36
N GLU A 251 -26.88 -90.86 63.03
CA GLU A 251 -26.49 -90.85 64.44
C GLU A 251 -27.64 -91.32 65.34
N SER A 252 -28.87 -90.89 65.06
CA SER A 252 -30.07 -91.39 65.74
C SER A 252 -30.30 -92.88 65.48
N ASP A 253 -30.19 -93.32 64.23
CA ASP A 253 -30.34 -94.72 63.86
C ASP A 253 -29.27 -95.60 64.53
N ILE A 254 -28.01 -95.15 64.58
CA ILE A 254 -26.93 -95.85 65.27
C ILE A 254 -27.23 -95.93 66.77
N ALA A 255 -27.67 -94.84 67.39
CA ALA A 255 -28.05 -94.84 68.80
C ALA A 255 -29.20 -95.81 69.11
N ASP A 256 -30.22 -95.87 68.24
CA ASP A 256 -31.34 -96.82 68.36
C ASP A 256 -30.87 -98.27 68.18
N GLN A 257 -30.01 -98.53 67.20
CA GLN A 257 -29.42 -99.86 67.02
C GLN A 257 -28.55 -100.26 68.21
N ASP A 258 -27.73 -99.36 68.75
CA ASP A 258 -26.92 -99.61 69.94
C ASP A 258 -27.78 -99.90 71.17
N ALA A 259 -28.90 -99.17 71.36
CA ALA A 259 -29.86 -99.46 72.42
C ALA A 259 -30.48 -100.86 72.27
N LEU A 260 -30.88 -101.25 71.05
CA LEU A 260 -31.38 -102.60 70.76
C LEU A 260 -30.31 -103.67 70.98
N TYR A 261 -29.05 -103.40 70.61
CA TYR A 261 -27.93 -104.29 70.87
C TYR A 261 -27.69 -104.47 72.37
N GLN A 262 -27.69 -103.39 73.15
CA GLN A 262 -27.54 -103.44 74.60
C GLN A 262 -28.70 -104.21 75.26
N ASP A 263 -29.94 -104.04 74.80
CA ASP A 263 -31.09 -104.77 75.33
C ASP A 263 -31.02 -106.27 74.99
N ARG A 264 -30.60 -106.61 73.76
CA ARG A 264 -30.29 -108.00 73.36
C ARG A 264 -29.14 -108.58 74.17
N GLU A 265 -28.10 -107.80 74.47
CA GLU A 265 -26.97 -108.25 75.27
C GLU A 265 -27.38 -108.51 76.72
N LYS A 266 -28.18 -107.61 77.33
CA LYS A 266 -28.79 -107.82 78.65
C LYS A 266 -29.67 -109.06 78.67
N SER A 267 -30.55 -109.21 77.69
CA SER A 267 -31.42 -110.39 77.56
C SER A 267 -30.60 -111.68 77.35
N SER A 268 -29.52 -111.63 76.58
CA SER A 268 -28.58 -112.74 76.40
C SER A 268 -27.85 -113.09 77.70
N ALA A 269 -27.47 -112.09 78.50
CA ALA A 269 -26.87 -112.30 79.81
C ALA A 269 -27.86 -112.97 80.77
N VAL A 270 -29.11 -112.49 80.83
CA VAL A 270 -30.18 -113.10 81.62
C VAL A 270 -30.44 -114.55 81.19
N LEU A 271 -30.52 -114.84 79.88
CA LEU A 271 -30.68 -116.20 79.37
C LEU A 271 -29.46 -117.08 79.69
N ARG A 272 -28.24 -116.53 79.67
CA ARG A 272 -27.02 -117.24 80.09
C ARG A 272 -27.08 -117.61 81.58
N ASP A 273 -27.49 -116.68 82.43
CA ASP A 273 -27.64 -116.91 83.87
C ASP A 273 -28.73 -117.95 84.16
N GLN A 274 -29.88 -117.86 83.48
CA GLN A 274 -30.94 -118.87 83.55
C GLN A 274 -30.46 -120.25 83.10
N ARG A 275 -29.68 -120.33 82.01
CA ARG A 275 -29.09 -121.58 81.54
C ARG A 275 -28.14 -122.17 82.57
N LEU A 276 -27.28 -121.36 83.19
CA LEU A 276 -26.37 -121.80 84.25
C LEU A 276 -27.12 -122.26 85.50
N ALA A 277 -28.22 -121.59 85.87
CA ALA A 277 -29.09 -121.99 86.96
C ALA A 277 -29.74 -123.36 86.70
N HIS A 278 -30.32 -123.56 85.52
CA HIS A 278 -30.88 -124.86 85.13
C HIS A 278 -29.81 -125.96 85.02
N GLU A 279 -28.60 -125.63 84.57
CA GLU A 279 -27.49 -126.60 84.55
C GLU A 279 -27.06 -126.99 85.98
N ALA A 280 -27.06 -126.04 86.92
CA ALA A 280 -26.82 -126.31 88.33
C ALA A 280 -27.93 -127.17 88.96
N GLU A 281 -29.20 -126.86 88.68
CA GLU A 281 -30.36 -127.66 89.09
C GLU A 281 -30.28 -129.09 88.56
N ALA A 282 -29.94 -129.25 87.27
CA ALA A 282 -29.74 -130.56 86.65
C ALA A 282 -28.60 -131.34 87.33
N ARG A 283 -27.48 -130.70 87.68
CA ARG A 283 -26.39 -131.37 88.43
C ARG A 283 -26.83 -131.83 89.82
N VAL A 284 -27.67 -131.05 90.52
CA VAL A 284 -28.23 -131.43 91.82
C VAL A 284 -29.20 -132.60 91.67
N LEU A 285 -30.07 -132.57 90.66
CA LEU A 285 -30.97 -133.67 90.33
C LEU A 285 -30.19 -134.94 89.97
N ASP A 286 -29.15 -134.85 89.15
CA ASP A 286 -28.28 -135.98 88.81
C ASP A 286 -27.59 -136.57 90.04
N ALA A 287 -27.12 -135.73 90.97
CA ALA A 287 -26.56 -136.19 92.24
C ALA A 287 -27.61 -136.92 93.11
N ALA A 288 -28.85 -136.42 93.13
CA ALA A 288 -29.97 -137.06 93.83
C ALA A 288 -30.38 -138.40 93.18
N VAL A 289 -30.37 -138.49 91.85
CA VAL A 289 -30.60 -139.73 91.10
C VAL A 289 -29.49 -140.74 91.41
N ARG A 290 -28.20 -140.35 91.38
CA ARG A 290 -27.09 -141.24 91.77
C ARG A 290 -27.23 -141.77 93.20
N ASN A 291 -27.62 -140.92 94.15
CA ASN A 291 -27.85 -141.32 95.54
C ASN A 291 -29.03 -142.30 95.65
N SER A 292 -30.10 -142.06 94.90
CA SER A 292 -31.26 -142.97 94.84
C SER A 292 -30.90 -144.32 94.23
N VAL A 293 -30.09 -144.34 93.17
CA VAL A 293 -29.55 -145.57 92.56
C VAL A 293 -28.66 -146.33 93.55
N ALA A 294 -27.77 -145.65 94.27
CA ALA A 294 -26.94 -146.27 95.30
C ALA A 294 -27.79 -146.88 96.45
N LYS A 295 -28.87 -146.21 96.85
CA LYS A 295 -29.84 -146.77 97.83
C LYS A 295 -30.54 -148.02 97.28
N ILE A 296 -30.94 -148.02 96.01
CA ILE A 296 -31.57 -149.19 95.36
C ILE A 296 -30.58 -150.37 95.33
N GLU A 297 -29.32 -150.13 94.99
CA GLU A 297 -28.28 -151.17 94.99
C GLU A 297 -28.03 -151.73 96.40
N ALA A 298 -28.01 -150.88 97.43
CA ALA A 298 -27.90 -151.32 98.81
C ALA A 298 -29.10 -152.18 99.27
N VAL A 299 -30.31 -151.85 98.82
CA VAL A 299 -31.52 -152.67 99.09
C VAL A 299 -31.46 -154.00 98.35
N ARG A 300 -31.02 -154.02 97.08
CA ARG A 300 -30.82 -155.26 96.32
C ARG A 300 -29.76 -156.15 96.95
N ALA A 301 -28.67 -155.58 97.46
CA ALA A 301 -27.64 -156.33 98.18
C ALA A 301 -28.20 -156.98 99.46
N LYS A 302 -29.03 -156.26 100.22
CA LYS A 302 -29.73 -156.81 101.40
C LYS A 302 -30.73 -157.90 101.01
N GLN A 303 -31.49 -157.72 99.93
CA GLN A 303 -32.37 -158.78 99.40
C GLN A 303 -31.59 -160.06 99.09
N HIS A 304 -30.47 -159.93 98.39
CA HIS A 304 -29.64 -161.09 98.05
C HIS A 304 -29.04 -161.80 99.28
N GLU A 305 -28.77 -161.06 100.35
CA GLU A 305 -28.32 -161.62 101.64
C GLU A 305 -29.44 -162.38 102.38
N TYR A 306 -30.68 -161.88 102.32
CA TYR A 306 -31.86 -162.57 102.84
C TYR A 306 -32.22 -163.82 102.04
N ASP A 307 -32.10 -163.78 100.71
CA ASP A 307 -32.32 -164.96 99.85
C ASP A 307 -31.31 -166.08 100.17
N LYS A 308 -30.02 -165.75 100.37
CA LYS A 308 -29.01 -166.73 100.82
C LYS A 308 -29.30 -167.31 102.20
N ARG A 309 -29.89 -166.53 103.10
CA ARG A 309 -30.35 -167.03 104.41
C ARG A 309 -31.53 -167.99 104.24
N LEU A 310 -32.48 -167.66 103.36
CA LEU A 310 -33.66 -168.48 103.06
C LEU A 310 -33.25 -169.84 102.48
N GLU A 311 -32.34 -169.87 101.51
CA GLU A 311 -31.80 -171.11 100.93
C GLU A 311 -31.11 -171.99 101.98
N ARG A 312 -30.32 -171.41 102.90
CA ARG A 312 -29.70 -172.18 103.99
C ARG A 312 -30.71 -172.81 104.96
N THR A 313 -31.82 -172.14 105.23
CA THR A 313 -32.91 -172.72 106.06
C THR A 313 -33.67 -173.81 105.32
N LEU A 314 -33.88 -173.66 104.00
CA LEU A 314 -34.54 -174.69 103.18
C LEU A 314 -33.69 -175.97 103.10
N ILE A 315 -32.38 -175.84 102.88
CA ILE A 315 -31.46 -177.00 102.86
C ILE A 315 -31.42 -177.70 104.23
N ARG A 316 -31.42 -176.94 105.34
CA ARG A 316 -31.51 -177.53 106.69
C ARG A 316 -32.84 -178.25 106.95
N MET A 317 -33.95 -177.74 106.42
CA MET A 317 -35.25 -178.41 106.53
C MET A 317 -35.29 -179.70 105.70
N GLU A 318 -34.64 -179.73 104.54
CA GLU A 318 -34.50 -180.94 103.71
C GLU A 318 -33.63 -182.01 104.39
N ASP A 319 -32.50 -181.63 105.00
CA ASP A 319 -31.64 -182.57 105.74
C ASP A 319 -32.34 -183.18 106.97
N CYS A 320 -33.10 -182.38 107.72
CA CYS A 320 -33.92 -182.91 108.82
C CYS A 320 -35.04 -183.84 108.33
N ARG A 321 -35.61 -183.56 107.15
CA ARG A 321 -36.67 -184.37 106.55
C ARG A 321 -36.13 -185.70 105.99
N GLY A 322 -34.90 -185.72 105.49
CA GLY A 322 -34.19 -186.94 105.09
C GLY A 322 -33.80 -187.83 106.28
N SER A 323 -33.35 -187.24 107.38
CA SER A 323 -32.94 -188.00 108.57
C SER A 323 -34.11 -188.69 109.27
N ILE A 324 -35.32 -188.12 109.26
CA ILE A 324 -36.53 -188.75 109.83
C ILE A 324 -37.02 -189.94 108.97
N LEU A 325 -36.78 -189.90 107.66
CA LEU A 325 -37.17 -190.96 106.72
C LEU A 325 -36.25 -192.21 106.78
N SER A 326 -34.98 -192.02 107.15
CA SER A 326 -33.96 -193.07 107.25
C SER A 326 -34.15 -193.99 108.46
N ASP A 327 -34.45 -193.42 109.64
CA ASP A 327 -34.27 -194.15 110.90
C ASP A 327 -35.56 -194.76 111.46
N PHE A 328 -36.75 -194.34 111.00
CA PHE A 328 -38.03 -194.76 111.58
C PHE A 328 -39.09 -195.28 110.59
N GLY A 329 -38.81 -195.39 109.29
CA GLY A 329 -39.72 -196.02 108.32
C GLY A 329 -41.14 -195.42 108.26
N LEU A 330 -41.31 -194.16 108.66
CA LEU A 330 -42.58 -193.44 108.71
C LEU A 330 -42.45 -192.09 108.00
N THR A 331 -43.50 -191.69 107.29
CA THR A 331 -43.64 -190.34 106.72
C THR A 331 -44.10 -189.35 107.81
N PRO A 332 -43.77 -188.04 107.71
CA PRO A 332 -44.17 -187.03 108.72
C PRO A 332 -45.70 -186.95 108.92
N GLU A 333 -46.47 -187.39 107.93
CA GLU A 333 -47.94 -187.46 107.97
C GLU A 333 -48.47 -188.69 108.73
N SER A 334 -47.70 -189.77 108.86
CA SER A 334 -48.11 -190.98 109.60
C SER A 334 -47.73 -190.93 111.10
N ALA A 335 -46.78 -190.07 111.49
CA ALA A 335 -46.50 -189.76 112.90
C ALA A 335 -47.51 -188.78 113.53
N ALA A 336 -48.26 -188.02 112.72
CA ALA A 336 -49.30 -187.09 113.19
C ALA A 336 -50.67 -187.76 113.44
N ALA A 337 -50.83 -189.07 113.18
CA ALA A 337 -52.09 -189.81 113.37
C ALA A 337 -52.05 -190.87 114.50
N GLN A 338 -50.94 -190.99 115.23
CA GLN A 338 -50.84 -191.82 116.44
C GLN A 338 -50.80 -191.01 117.75
N VAL A 339 -51.08 -189.72 117.68
CA VAL A 339 -51.28 -188.85 118.84
C VAL A 339 -52.59 -188.12 118.66
N GLN A 340 -53.40 -188.13 119.72
CA GLN A 340 -54.63 -187.37 119.92
C GLN A 340 -54.53 -185.91 119.49
#